data_AF-A0A1H9N2Q2-F1
#
_entry.id   AF-A0A1H9N2Q2-F1
#
_cell.length_a   1.000
_cell.length_b   1.000
_cell.length_c   1.000
_cell.angle_alpha   90.00
_cell.angle_beta   90.00
_cell.angle_gamma   90.00
#
_symmetry.space_group_name_H-M   'P 1'
#
loop_
_entity.id
_entity.type
_entity.pdbx_description
1 polymer ?
#
loop_
_entity_poly.entity_id
_entity_poly.type
_entity_poly.pdbx_seq_one_letter_code
_entity_poly.pdbx_strand_id
1 'polypeptide(L)'
;MDYVHFFTNSTIGLKLITFILEPNSKLLCSQMLNAIDTPFKNILVKDIGNGNKLYLIDFEVLSPEMIDSIDAQLVKICEGNSGRTVQLVKDRIKTYLTSKKGSDLEIGSIAEFMLHHHLNLLGFVPKFMYFNLEENSIKKGFDGYYLLGSEQWILESKSGRISTKNISHSNKIIESYNDLKSKLNGGPVNNPWQNAVSHAGHYYVGVIPDLVKQLQDLATRYQNKIFEKIKDYNIIPGSTIFLDGNWIKPDNGVIESEIKDLINKLEFKKIKVICLTKKSIDLFWDYLNS
;
A
#
# COMPACT_ATOMS: atom_id res chain seq x y z
N MET A 1 -2.94 38.27 7.88
CA MET A 1 -1.71 38.42 7.08
C MET A 1 -0.59 38.41 8.08
N ASP A 2 -0.02 37.25 8.36
CA ASP A 2 1.09 37.14 9.30
C ASP A 2 2.30 36.59 8.52
N TYR A 3 3.30 37.45 8.35
CA TYR A 3 4.60 37.09 7.81
C TYR A 3 5.53 36.78 8.98
N VAL A 4 6.13 35.60 8.99
CA VAL A 4 7.26 35.29 9.88
C VAL A 4 8.51 35.18 9.00
N HIS A 5 9.41 36.15 9.13
CA HIS A 5 10.72 36.15 8.49
C HIS A 5 11.74 35.43 9.38
N PHE A 6 12.56 34.55 8.78
CA PHE A 6 13.83 34.13 9.35
C PHE A 6 14.95 34.37 8.33
N PHE A 7 15.97 35.12 8.74
CA PHE A 7 17.20 35.35 7.98
C PHE A 7 18.23 34.25 8.26
N THR A 8 18.99 33.89 7.23
CA THR A 8 20.08 32.90 7.28
C THR A 8 21.45 33.58 7.31
N ASN A 9 22.43 32.88 7.89
CA ASN A 9 23.88 32.95 7.64
C ASN A 9 24.36 31.51 7.82
N SER A 10 25.16 30.83 6.98
CA SER A 10 25.92 31.13 5.78
C SER A 10 26.36 29.78 5.15
N THR A 11 26.66 29.80 3.85
CA THR A 11 27.47 28.82 3.07
C THR A 11 26.96 27.38 2.91
N ILE A 12 26.24 27.17 1.80
CA ILE A 12 26.25 26.07 0.81
C ILE A 12 24.83 25.98 0.24
N GLY A 13 24.73 26.08 -1.10
CA GLY A 13 23.48 26.38 -1.81
C GLY A 13 22.40 25.31 -1.66
N LEU A 14 21.25 25.74 -1.13
CA LEU A 14 19.94 25.12 -1.31
C LEU A 14 18.99 26.20 -1.83
N LYS A 15 18.51 26.04 -3.07
CA LYS A 15 17.39 26.85 -3.58
C LYS A 15 16.12 26.42 -2.87
N LEU A 16 15.67 27.22 -1.91
CA LEU A 16 14.35 27.08 -1.31
C LEU A 16 13.31 27.65 -2.29
N ILE A 17 12.38 26.83 -2.77
CA ILE A 17 11.19 27.32 -3.46
C ILE A 17 10.10 27.49 -2.41
N THR A 18 9.76 28.74 -2.09
CA THR A 18 8.65 29.09 -1.21
C THR A 18 7.37 29.19 -2.04
N PHE A 19 6.34 28.40 -1.73
CA PHE A 19 5.00 28.58 -2.30
C PHE A 19 4.09 29.28 -1.30
N ILE A 20 3.56 30.44 -1.71
CA ILE A 20 2.46 31.12 -1.03
C ILE A 20 1.17 30.45 -1.52
N LEU A 21 0.45 29.77 -0.63
CA LEU A 21 -0.86 29.20 -0.94
C LEU A 21 -1.94 30.27 -0.76
N GLU A 22 -2.45 30.81 -1.87
CA GLU A 22 -3.71 31.56 -1.87
C GLU A 22 -4.93 30.62 -1.77
N PRO A 23 -6.10 31.13 -1.31
CA PRO A 23 -7.28 30.30 -0.99
C PRO A 23 -7.94 29.59 -2.18
N ASN A 24 -7.53 29.86 -3.42
CA ASN A 24 -8.08 29.24 -4.64
C ASN A 24 -7.25 28.04 -5.16
N SER A 25 -6.40 27.46 -4.31
CA SER A 25 -5.47 26.37 -4.63
C SER A 25 -6.09 24.98 -4.92
N LYS A 26 -7.41 24.79 -4.79
CA LYS A 26 -8.03 23.46 -5.00
C LYS A 26 -8.00 22.98 -6.46
N LEU A 27 -8.04 23.88 -7.44
CA LEU A 27 -7.98 23.51 -8.87
C LEU A 27 -6.54 23.32 -9.37
N LEU A 28 -5.58 24.04 -8.76
CA LEU A 28 -4.16 23.91 -9.10
C LEU A 28 -3.55 22.62 -8.51
N CYS A 29 -4.02 22.18 -7.33
CA CYS A 29 -3.48 21.00 -6.65
C CYS A 29 -3.78 19.68 -7.38
N SER A 30 -4.90 19.58 -8.11
CA SER A 30 -5.22 18.39 -8.91
C SER A 30 -4.39 18.28 -10.20
N GLN A 31 -3.96 19.42 -10.76
CA GLN A 31 -3.11 19.47 -11.96
C GLN A 31 -1.61 19.36 -11.63
N MET A 32 -1.17 19.77 -10.43
CA MET A 32 0.23 19.65 -9.99
C MET A 32 0.63 18.24 -9.49
N LEU A 33 -0.33 17.35 -9.24
CA LEU A 33 -0.05 15.94 -8.90
C LEU A 33 0.48 15.12 -10.08
N ASN A 34 0.46 15.66 -11.30
CA ASN A 34 1.00 15.02 -12.52
C ASN A 34 2.53 15.16 -12.67
N ALA A 35 3.21 15.78 -11.71
CA ALA A 35 4.67 15.92 -11.73
C ALA A 35 5.29 15.73 -10.34
N ILE A 36 4.76 14.79 -9.54
CA ILE A 36 5.62 14.17 -8.53
C ILE A 36 6.57 13.29 -9.34
N ASP A 37 7.87 13.55 -9.24
CA ASP A 37 8.92 12.69 -9.77
C ASP A 37 8.86 11.35 -8.99
N THR A 38 7.84 10.54 -9.29
CA THR A 38 7.66 9.26 -8.64
C THR A 38 8.67 8.31 -9.28
N PRO A 39 9.30 7.42 -8.49
CA PRO A 39 10.17 6.40 -9.06
C PRO A 39 9.43 5.45 -10.00
N PHE A 40 8.09 5.45 -9.98
CA PHE A 40 7.24 4.73 -10.91
C PHE A 40 7.17 5.46 -12.25
N LYS A 41 8.09 5.13 -13.16
CA LYS A 41 8.15 5.74 -14.50
C LYS A 41 6.90 5.44 -15.36
N ASN A 42 6.23 4.31 -15.12
CA ASN A 42 5.03 3.91 -15.85
C ASN A 42 3.84 3.78 -14.89
N ILE A 43 3.29 4.92 -14.48
CA ILE A 43 2.06 4.99 -13.70
C ILE A 43 0.99 5.78 -14.43
N LEU A 44 -0.20 5.20 -14.52
CA LEU A 44 -1.40 5.88 -14.98
C LEU A 44 -2.38 6.00 -13.81
N VAL A 45 -2.70 7.24 -13.45
CA VAL A 45 -3.67 7.55 -12.39
C VAL A 45 -4.95 8.04 -13.01
N LYS A 46 -6.08 7.41 -12.64
CA LYS A 46 -7.41 7.78 -13.09
C LYS A 46 -8.23 8.24 -11.90
N ASP A 47 -8.73 9.47 -11.99
CA ASP A 47 -9.78 9.95 -11.10
C ASP A 47 -11.10 9.31 -11.53
N ILE A 48 -11.78 8.65 -10.60
CA ILE A 48 -13.07 8.00 -10.82
C ILE A 48 -14.19 8.68 -9.98
N GLY A 49 -13.92 9.90 -9.49
CA GLY A 49 -14.88 10.77 -8.81
C GLY A 49 -14.96 10.54 -7.29
N ASN A 50 -15.46 11.54 -6.55
CA ASN A 50 -15.73 11.45 -5.11
C ASN A 50 -14.52 11.04 -4.23
N GLY A 51 -13.31 11.38 -4.68
CA GLY A 51 -12.06 11.00 -3.98
C GLY A 51 -11.63 9.55 -4.23
N ASN A 52 -12.32 8.83 -5.11
CA ASN A 52 -11.95 7.49 -5.55
C ASN A 52 -10.89 7.58 -6.65
N LYS A 53 -9.96 6.61 -6.67
CA LYS A 53 -8.87 6.58 -7.66
C LYS A 53 -8.57 5.17 -8.13
N LEU A 54 -8.13 5.06 -9.38
CA LEU A 54 -7.52 3.85 -9.95
C LEU A 54 -6.06 4.15 -10.32
N TYR A 55 -5.16 3.30 -9.86
CA TYR A 55 -3.74 3.34 -10.16
C TYR A 55 -3.38 2.10 -10.98
N LEU A 56 -2.85 2.31 -12.19
CA LEU A 56 -2.30 1.26 -13.05
C LEU A 56 -0.79 1.46 -13.11
N ILE A 57 -0.03 0.45 -12.68
CA ILE A 57 1.41 0.56 -12.48
C ILE A 57 2.13 -0.61 -13.15
N ASP A 58 3.07 -0.28 -14.03
CA ASP A 58 3.76 -1.25 -14.88
C ASP A 58 5.25 -1.33 -14.54
N PHE A 59 5.71 -2.48 -14.04
CA PHE A 59 7.10 -2.74 -13.66
C PHE A 59 7.78 -3.74 -14.60
N GLU A 60 8.34 -3.22 -15.66
CA GLU A 60 9.22 -4.01 -16.53
C GLU A 60 10.58 -4.27 -15.88
N VAL A 61 11.13 -3.24 -15.22
CA VAL A 61 12.45 -3.22 -14.58
C VAL A 61 12.40 -2.45 -13.27
N LEU A 62 13.35 -2.70 -12.37
CA LEU A 62 13.63 -1.81 -11.25
C LEU A 62 14.71 -0.82 -11.67
N SER A 63 14.35 0.44 -11.86
CA SER A 63 15.32 1.49 -12.17
C SER A 63 16.12 1.89 -10.92
N PRO A 64 17.30 2.52 -11.08
CA PRO A 64 18.09 3.00 -9.94
C PRO A 64 17.29 3.90 -8.99
N GLU A 65 16.47 4.81 -9.53
CA GLU A 65 15.65 5.72 -8.73
C GLU A 65 14.58 4.97 -7.92
N MET A 66 14.09 3.86 -8.46
CA MET A 66 13.17 2.97 -7.74
C MET A 66 13.88 2.19 -6.64
N ILE A 67 15.10 1.72 -6.88
CA ILE A 67 15.93 1.05 -5.86
C ILE A 67 16.20 2.01 -4.70
N ASP A 68 16.65 3.24 -5.00
CA ASP A 68 16.89 4.27 -3.98
C ASP A 68 15.63 4.58 -3.18
N SER A 69 14.48 4.63 -3.86
CA SER A 69 13.19 4.83 -3.20
C SER A 69 12.77 3.65 -2.32
N ILE A 70 13.04 2.42 -2.76
CA ILE A 70 12.79 1.23 -1.94
C ILE A 70 13.67 1.27 -0.70
N ASP A 71 14.98 1.51 -0.84
CA ASP A 71 15.93 1.60 0.29
C ASP A 71 15.50 2.66 1.31
N ALA A 72 15.05 3.83 0.83
CA ALA A 72 14.58 4.92 1.68
C ALA A 72 13.31 4.58 2.51
N GLN A 73 12.53 3.58 2.10
CA GLN A 73 11.29 3.17 2.78
C GLN A 73 11.35 1.78 3.42
N LEU A 74 12.36 0.97 3.06
CA LEU A 74 12.45 -0.45 3.40
C LEU A 74 12.30 -0.70 4.90
N VAL A 75 13.12 -0.01 5.70
CA VAL A 75 13.12 -0.15 7.17
C VAL A 75 11.78 0.24 7.75
N LYS A 76 11.22 1.36 7.30
CA LYS A 76 9.93 1.87 7.78
C LYS A 76 8.77 0.92 7.48
N ILE A 77 8.74 0.35 6.28
CA ILE A 77 7.71 -0.63 5.88
C ILE A 77 7.84 -1.91 6.72
N CYS A 78 9.06 -2.42 6.84
CA CYS A 78 9.31 -3.72 7.47
C CYS A 78 9.23 -3.68 8.99
N GLU A 79 9.72 -2.63 9.63
CA GLU A 79 9.98 -2.59 11.08
C GLU A 79 9.64 -1.23 11.73
N GLY A 80 9.03 -0.29 11.00
CA GLY A 80 8.73 1.04 11.51
C GLY A 80 10.00 1.85 11.83
N ASN A 81 9.97 2.60 12.92
CA ASN A 81 11.11 3.41 13.39
C ASN A 81 12.12 2.60 14.22
N SER A 82 12.46 1.38 13.79
CA SER A 82 13.37 0.49 14.55
C SER A 82 14.82 0.99 14.60
N GLY A 83 15.19 1.91 13.71
CA GLY A 83 16.57 2.41 13.58
C GLY A 83 17.54 1.40 12.95
N ARG A 84 17.05 0.26 12.44
CA ARG A 84 17.88 -0.71 11.72
C ARG A 84 18.39 -0.17 10.39
N THR A 85 19.50 -0.73 9.93
CA THR A 85 20.05 -0.42 8.61
C THR A 85 19.26 -1.15 7.52
N VAL A 86 19.28 -0.58 6.31
CA VAL A 86 18.70 -1.18 5.11
C VAL A 86 19.25 -2.60 4.90
N GLN A 87 20.57 -2.79 5.02
CA GLN A 87 21.20 -4.10 4.81
C GLN A 87 20.66 -5.19 5.73
N LEU A 88 20.53 -4.91 7.04
CA LEU A 88 20.00 -5.89 7.99
C LEU A 88 18.55 -6.27 7.67
N VAL A 89 17.76 -5.29 7.20
CA VAL A 89 16.38 -5.55 6.78
C VAL A 89 16.34 -6.35 5.48
N LYS A 90 17.20 -6.05 4.48
CA LYS A 90 17.36 -6.87 3.27
C LYS A 90 17.70 -8.33 3.62
N ASP A 91 18.67 -8.55 4.51
CA ASP A 91 19.07 -9.90 4.94
C ASP A 91 17.91 -10.67 5.61
N ARG A 92 17.10 -9.98 6.42
CA ARG A 92 15.91 -10.55 7.06
C ARG A 92 14.83 -10.89 6.03
N ILE A 93 14.53 -10.00 5.09
CA ILE A 93 13.59 -10.25 3.98
C ILE A 93 14.07 -11.44 3.16
N LYS A 94 15.35 -11.49 2.82
CA LYS A 94 15.98 -12.57 2.07
C LYS A 94 15.81 -13.91 2.78
N THR A 95 16.08 -13.95 4.09
CA THR A 95 15.89 -15.15 4.92
C THR A 95 14.43 -15.60 4.92
N TYR A 96 13.50 -14.65 5.12
CA TYR A 96 12.07 -14.92 5.11
C TYR A 96 11.59 -15.48 3.75
N LEU A 97 11.88 -14.78 2.65
CA LEU A 97 11.44 -15.19 1.31
C LEU A 97 12.10 -16.49 0.85
N THR A 98 13.34 -16.77 1.27
CA THR A 98 14.04 -18.02 0.91
C THR A 98 13.27 -19.22 1.45
N SER A 99 12.69 -19.12 2.65
CA SER A 99 11.85 -20.18 3.23
C SER A 99 10.53 -20.41 2.48
N LYS A 100 10.14 -19.51 1.57
CA LYS A 100 8.89 -19.52 0.80
C LYS A 100 9.11 -19.65 -0.70
N LYS A 101 10.36 -19.80 -1.15
CA LYS A 101 10.74 -19.78 -2.56
C LYS A 101 9.94 -20.80 -3.37
N GLY A 102 9.39 -20.36 -4.51
CA GLY A 102 8.54 -21.14 -5.39
C GLY A 102 7.07 -21.23 -4.97
N SER A 103 6.65 -20.64 -3.85
CA SER A 103 5.27 -20.72 -3.36
C SER A 103 4.46 -19.45 -3.64
N ASP A 104 3.13 -19.55 -3.51
CA ASP A 104 2.24 -18.39 -3.56
C ASP A 104 2.52 -17.38 -2.43
N LEU A 105 3.15 -17.81 -1.34
CA LEU A 105 3.55 -16.92 -0.25
C LEU A 105 4.73 -16.03 -0.62
N GLU A 106 5.67 -16.53 -1.45
CA GLU A 106 6.76 -15.69 -1.97
C GLU A 106 6.19 -14.59 -2.86
N ILE A 107 5.34 -14.93 -3.83
CA ILE A 107 4.78 -13.94 -4.75
C ILE A 107 3.88 -12.94 -4.02
N GLY A 108 3.08 -13.41 -3.06
CA GLY A 108 2.19 -12.57 -2.25
C GLY A 108 2.96 -11.59 -1.39
N SER A 109 4.02 -12.06 -0.73
CA SER A 109 4.92 -11.23 0.08
C SER A 109 5.57 -10.11 -0.73
N ILE A 110 6.14 -10.45 -1.90
CA ILE A 110 6.77 -9.47 -2.78
C ILE A 110 5.73 -8.48 -3.31
N ALA A 111 4.54 -8.94 -3.71
CA ALA A 111 3.46 -8.09 -4.18
C ALA A 111 2.99 -7.10 -3.10
N GLU A 112 2.75 -7.59 -1.89
CA GLU A 112 2.30 -6.79 -0.75
C GLU A 112 3.33 -5.70 -0.40
N PHE A 113 4.62 -6.06 -0.36
CA PHE A 113 5.69 -5.10 -0.13
C PHE A 113 5.66 -3.93 -1.15
N MET A 114 5.51 -4.24 -2.44
CA MET A 114 5.47 -3.22 -3.49
C MET A 114 4.25 -2.30 -3.36
N LEU A 115 3.10 -2.83 -2.95
CA LEU A 115 1.91 -2.03 -2.68
C LEU A 115 2.13 -1.09 -1.47
N HIS A 116 2.74 -1.58 -0.40
CA HIS A 116 3.08 -0.74 0.75
C HIS A 116 4.05 0.39 0.39
N HIS A 117 5.06 0.09 -0.42
CA HIS A 117 6.00 1.10 -0.95
C HIS A 117 5.27 2.18 -1.75
N HIS A 118 4.40 1.77 -2.68
CA HIS A 118 3.59 2.71 -3.45
C HIS A 118 2.68 3.58 -2.56
N LEU A 119 2.01 2.99 -1.59
CA LEU A 119 1.13 3.71 -0.66
C LEU A 119 1.90 4.73 0.19
N ASN A 120 3.11 4.40 0.67
CA ASN A 120 3.94 5.34 1.39
C ASN A 120 4.29 6.57 0.54
N LEU A 121 4.59 6.37 -0.75
CA LEU A 121 4.87 7.47 -1.68
C LEU A 121 3.64 8.35 -1.97
N LEU A 122 2.44 7.78 -1.85
CA LEU A 122 1.17 8.53 -1.92
C LEU A 122 0.81 9.25 -0.61
N GLY A 123 1.67 9.18 0.42
CA GLY A 123 1.46 9.83 1.72
C GLY A 123 0.58 9.04 2.69
N PHE A 124 0.30 7.76 2.40
CA PHE A 124 -0.35 6.90 3.39
C PHE A 124 0.64 6.58 4.50
N VAL A 125 0.19 6.75 5.74
CA VAL A 125 0.97 6.47 6.94
C VAL A 125 0.53 5.10 7.47
N PRO A 126 1.36 4.04 7.36
CA PRO A 126 1.02 2.72 7.86
C PRO A 126 0.88 2.75 9.38
N LYS A 127 -0.08 2.00 9.91
CA LYS A 127 -0.28 1.75 11.34
C LYS A 127 -0.07 0.27 11.67
N PHE A 128 0.85 -0.34 10.94
CA PHE A 128 1.29 -1.71 11.09
C PHE A 128 2.74 -1.83 10.61
N MET A 129 3.34 -2.98 10.86
CA MET A 129 4.65 -3.36 10.32
C MET A 129 4.48 -4.56 9.42
N TYR A 130 5.21 -4.60 8.31
CA TYR A 130 5.16 -5.72 7.39
C TYR A 130 5.66 -7.02 8.04
N PHE A 131 6.71 -6.96 8.87
CA PHE A 131 7.04 -8.09 9.74
C PHE A 131 6.22 -8.07 11.01
N ASN A 132 5.52 -9.17 11.28
CA ASN A 132 5.00 -9.45 12.61
C ASN A 132 6.11 -10.16 13.42
N LEU A 133 6.31 -9.78 14.68
CA LEU A 133 7.35 -10.37 15.54
C LEU A 133 6.99 -11.78 16.05
N GLU A 134 5.71 -12.16 16.00
CA GLU A 134 5.23 -13.38 16.67
C GLU A 134 5.23 -14.65 15.82
N GLU A 135 5.25 -14.59 14.48
CA GLU A 135 4.98 -15.80 13.70
C GLU A 135 5.85 -15.91 12.44
N ASN A 136 6.49 -17.07 12.27
CA ASN A 136 6.86 -17.64 10.97
C ASN A 136 5.60 -18.00 10.13
N SER A 137 4.52 -17.21 10.26
CA SER A 137 3.18 -17.47 9.73
C SER A 137 2.47 -16.14 9.35
N ILE A 138 1.49 -16.25 8.47
CA ILE A 138 0.80 -15.17 7.74
C ILE A 138 0.02 -14.27 8.71
N LYS A 139 0.03 -12.96 8.46
CA LYS A 139 -0.80 -11.96 9.15
C LYS A 139 -2.27 -12.44 9.21
N LYS A 140 -2.78 -12.68 10.41
CA LYS A 140 -4.18 -13.04 10.70
C LYS A 140 -5.07 -11.80 10.77
N GLY A 141 -4.88 -10.84 9.86
CA GLY A 141 -5.54 -9.54 9.90
C GLY A 141 -5.72 -8.96 8.52
N PHE A 142 -5.81 -7.63 8.43
CA PHE A 142 -5.73 -6.92 7.15
C PHE A 142 -4.29 -6.90 6.66
N ASP A 143 -4.07 -6.86 5.35
CA ASP A 143 -2.72 -6.75 4.79
C ASP A 143 -2.09 -5.40 5.16
N GLY A 144 -2.91 -4.35 5.27
CA GLY A 144 -2.49 -3.07 5.83
C GLY A 144 -3.62 -2.20 6.37
N TYR A 145 -3.28 -1.36 7.34
CA TYR A 145 -4.15 -0.33 7.89
C TYR A 145 -3.41 1.01 7.89
N TYR A 146 -4.04 2.05 7.34
CA TYR A 146 -3.38 3.31 7.04
C TYR A 146 -4.17 4.53 7.49
N LEU A 147 -3.45 5.62 7.72
CA LEU A 147 -4.01 6.97 7.71
C LEU A 147 -3.61 7.71 6.44
N LEU A 148 -4.54 8.45 5.84
CA LEU A 148 -4.26 9.50 4.87
C LEU A 148 -4.90 10.80 5.39
N GLY A 149 -4.07 11.70 5.92
CA GLY A 149 -4.58 12.80 6.76
C GLY A 149 -5.32 12.24 7.98
N SER A 150 -6.58 12.61 8.15
CA SER A 150 -7.45 12.09 9.22
C SER A 150 -8.30 10.88 8.80
N GLU A 151 -8.19 10.42 7.55
CA GLU A 151 -9.01 9.31 7.05
C GLU A 151 -8.30 7.97 7.27
N GLN A 152 -9.05 6.98 7.76
CA GLN A 152 -8.59 5.60 7.91
C GLN A 152 -8.87 4.82 6.62
N TRP A 153 -7.92 3.96 6.22
CA TRP A 153 -8.01 3.12 5.03
C TRP A 153 -7.53 1.70 5.31
N ILE A 154 -8.21 0.72 4.72
CA ILE A 154 -7.88 -0.70 4.90
C ILE A 154 -7.48 -1.31 3.55
N LEU A 155 -6.29 -1.91 3.52
CA LEU A 155 -5.74 -2.61 2.37
C LEU A 155 -5.99 -4.11 2.51
N GLU A 156 -6.45 -4.70 1.41
CA GLU A 156 -6.40 -6.14 1.16
C GLU A 156 -5.83 -6.34 -0.25
N SER A 157 -4.95 -7.32 -0.44
CA SER A 157 -4.23 -7.50 -1.69
C SER A 157 -4.26 -8.96 -2.16
N LYS A 158 -4.25 -9.13 -3.49
CA LYS A 158 -4.15 -10.43 -4.13
C LYS A 158 -3.13 -10.40 -5.25
N SER A 159 -2.38 -11.48 -5.35
CA SER A 159 -1.40 -11.67 -6.42
C SER A 159 -1.68 -12.92 -7.24
N GLY A 160 -1.10 -12.99 -8.43
CA GLY A 160 -1.11 -14.18 -9.27
C GLY A 160 -0.08 -14.10 -10.40
N ARG A 161 0.07 -15.20 -11.12
CA ARG A 161 0.94 -15.30 -12.30
C ARG A 161 0.11 -15.23 -13.57
N ILE A 162 0.69 -14.77 -14.66
CA ILE A 162 0.04 -14.73 -15.98
C ILE A 162 -0.39 -16.12 -16.47
N SER A 163 0.30 -17.15 -16.00
CA SER A 163 0.00 -18.57 -16.25
C SER A 163 -1.24 -19.07 -15.49
N THR A 164 -1.76 -18.33 -14.51
CA THR A 164 -2.97 -18.70 -13.78
C THR A 164 -4.21 -18.59 -14.68
N LYS A 165 -5.04 -19.64 -14.70
CA LYS A 165 -6.27 -19.67 -15.50
C LYS A 165 -7.19 -18.49 -15.15
N ASN A 166 -7.67 -17.78 -16.16
CA ASN A 166 -8.57 -16.62 -16.03
C ASN A 166 -7.98 -15.48 -15.17
N ILE A 167 -6.66 -15.34 -15.11
CA ILE A 167 -6.04 -14.24 -14.39
C ILE A 167 -6.41 -12.89 -15.05
N SER A 168 -6.85 -11.95 -14.23
CA SER A 168 -7.05 -10.56 -14.60
C SER A 168 -6.97 -9.68 -13.35
N HIS A 169 -6.69 -8.40 -13.54
CA HIS A 169 -6.72 -7.46 -12.43
C HIS A 169 -8.12 -7.37 -11.82
N SER A 170 -9.17 -7.36 -12.65
CA SER A 170 -10.56 -7.35 -12.20
C SER A 170 -10.87 -8.54 -11.28
N ASN A 171 -10.44 -9.76 -11.63
CA ASN A 171 -10.63 -10.94 -10.80
C ASN A 171 -9.87 -10.85 -9.47
N LYS A 172 -8.64 -10.35 -9.47
CA LYS A 172 -7.85 -10.18 -8.24
C LYS A 172 -8.40 -9.07 -7.33
N ILE A 173 -8.94 -7.99 -7.92
CA ILE A 173 -9.60 -6.92 -7.17
C ILE A 173 -10.89 -7.43 -6.50
N ILE A 174 -11.71 -8.23 -7.18
CA ILE A 174 -12.92 -8.79 -6.55
C ILE A 174 -12.58 -9.83 -5.48
N GLU A 175 -11.54 -10.64 -5.65
CA GLU A 175 -11.02 -11.52 -4.59
C GLU A 175 -10.60 -10.71 -3.35
N SER A 176 -9.79 -9.67 -3.52
CA SER A 176 -9.35 -8.77 -2.44
C SER A 176 -10.55 -8.10 -1.74
N TYR A 177 -11.48 -7.55 -2.52
CA TYR A 177 -12.68 -6.92 -1.96
C TYR A 177 -13.54 -7.89 -1.14
N ASN A 178 -13.75 -9.11 -1.64
CA ASN A 178 -14.55 -10.11 -0.97
C ASN A 178 -13.91 -10.58 0.34
N ASP A 179 -12.58 -10.74 0.36
CA ASP A 179 -11.84 -11.08 1.57
C ASP A 179 -11.96 -9.97 2.62
N LEU A 180 -11.82 -8.70 2.21
CA LEU A 180 -12.01 -7.57 3.10
C LEU A 180 -13.46 -7.50 3.63
N LYS A 181 -14.45 -7.69 2.74
CA LYS A 181 -15.87 -7.73 3.12
C LYS A 181 -16.14 -8.85 4.11
N SER A 182 -15.55 -10.01 3.92
CA SER A 182 -15.64 -11.15 4.83
C SER A 182 -15.02 -10.84 6.20
N LYS A 183 -13.80 -10.26 6.23
CA LYS A 183 -13.11 -9.84 7.46
C LYS A 183 -13.91 -8.82 8.26
N LEU A 184 -14.56 -7.85 7.61
CA LEU A 184 -15.38 -6.84 8.29
C LEU A 184 -16.71 -7.42 8.83
N ASN A 185 -17.31 -8.37 8.10
CA ASN A 185 -18.60 -8.98 8.44
C ASN A 185 -18.51 -10.17 9.41
N GLY A 186 -17.34 -10.45 10.00
CA GLY A 186 -17.22 -11.54 10.98
C GLY A 186 -16.91 -12.93 10.41
N GLY A 187 -16.43 -13.02 9.16
CA GLY A 187 -16.17 -14.28 8.48
C GLY A 187 -15.03 -15.11 9.08
N PRO A 188 -13.84 -14.53 9.35
CA PRO A 188 -12.73 -15.25 9.95
C PRO A 188 -12.95 -15.62 11.43
N VAL A 189 -12.35 -16.74 11.85
CA VAL A 189 -12.34 -17.18 13.27
C VAL A 189 -11.51 -16.21 14.13
N ASN A 190 -10.40 -15.72 13.58
CA ASN A 190 -9.54 -14.71 14.20
C ASN A 190 -10.15 -13.31 14.08
N ASN A 191 -9.89 -12.47 15.08
CA ASN A 191 -10.35 -11.09 15.09
C ASN A 191 -9.35 -10.18 14.34
N PRO A 192 -9.68 -9.66 13.13
CA PRO A 192 -8.75 -8.84 12.36
C PRO A 192 -8.45 -7.50 13.04
N TRP A 193 -9.40 -6.95 13.81
CA TRP A 193 -9.20 -5.72 14.57
C TRP A 193 -8.25 -5.92 15.74
N GLN A 194 -8.29 -7.09 16.39
CA GLN A 194 -7.32 -7.42 17.43
C GLN A 194 -5.89 -7.44 16.89
N ASN A 195 -5.69 -7.97 15.66
CA ASN A 195 -4.40 -7.91 14.99
C ASN A 195 -3.98 -6.46 14.68
N ALA A 196 -4.91 -5.62 14.22
CA ALA A 196 -4.66 -4.20 14.01
C ALA A 196 -4.27 -3.47 15.30
N VAL A 197 -4.90 -3.79 16.46
CA VAL A 197 -4.51 -3.26 17.78
C VAL A 197 -3.07 -3.65 18.13
N SER A 198 -2.70 -4.92 17.98
CA SER A 198 -1.34 -5.39 18.29
C SER A 198 -0.28 -4.66 17.46
N HIS A 199 -0.58 -4.44 16.18
CA HIS A 199 0.29 -3.68 15.27
C HIS A 199 0.35 -2.20 15.64
N ALA A 200 -0.79 -1.54 15.84
CA ALA A 200 -0.85 -0.12 16.17
C ALA A 200 -0.24 0.21 17.54
N GLY A 201 -0.36 -0.71 18.51
CA GLY A 201 0.23 -0.58 19.84
C GLY A 201 1.75 -0.74 19.86
N HIS A 202 2.37 -1.17 18.76
CA HIS A 202 3.81 -1.38 18.72
C HIS A 202 4.57 -0.05 18.70
N TYR A 203 5.55 0.10 19.60
CA TYR A 203 6.31 1.34 19.82
C TYR A 203 6.86 1.96 18.51
N TYR A 204 7.50 1.14 17.67
CA TYR A 204 8.10 1.61 16.41
C TYR A 204 7.09 2.09 15.36
N VAL A 205 5.79 1.83 15.51
CA VAL A 205 4.75 2.34 14.61
C VAL A 205 4.37 3.78 14.94
N GLY A 206 4.57 4.22 16.19
CA GLY A 206 4.36 5.61 16.61
C GLY A 206 2.90 6.07 16.49
N VAL A 207 1.95 5.22 16.89
CA VAL A 207 0.51 5.54 16.83
C VAL A 207 0.08 6.37 18.05
N ILE A 208 -0.86 7.29 17.83
CA ILE A 208 -1.47 8.09 18.90
C ILE A 208 -2.46 7.25 19.74
N PRO A 209 -2.57 7.48 21.06
CA PRO A 209 -3.42 6.68 21.95
C PRO A 209 -4.90 6.58 21.50
N ASP A 210 -5.46 7.65 20.94
CA ASP A 210 -6.87 7.66 20.52
C ASP A 210 -7.16 6.67 19.39
N LEU A 211 -6.24 6.49 18.44
CA LEU A 211 -6.42 5.50 17.36
C LEU A 211 -6.35 4.07 17.91
N VAL A 212 -5.41 3.82 18.84
CA VAL A 212 -5.32 2.51 19.49
C VAL A 212 -6.61 2.18 20.23
N LYS A 213 -7.17 3.16 20.96
CA LYS A 213 -8.47 3.01 21.65
C LYS A 213 -9.62 2.72 20.68
N GLN A 214 -9.69 3.45 19.56
CA GLN A 214 -10.71 3.18 18.52
C GLN A 214 -10.60 1.74 17.96
N LEU A 215 -9.38 1.27 17.71
CA LEU A 215 -9.15 -0.11 17.25
C LEU A 215 -9.52 -1.15 18.32
N GLN A 216 -9.30 -0.85 19.61
CA GLN A 216 -9.73 -1.70 20.72
C GLN A 216 -11.26 -1.80 20.78
N ASP A 217 -11.98 -0.69 20.62
CA ASP A 217 -13.43 -0.68 20.59
C ASP A 217 -13.98 -1.54 19.43
N LEU A 218 -13.36 -1.46 18.25
CA LEU A 218 -13.68 -2.31 17.10
C LEU A 218 -13.39 -3.80 17.37
N ALA A 219 -12.27 -4.10 18.02
CA ALA A 219 -11.93 -5.47 18.42
C ALA A 219 -12.94 -6.04 19.42
N THR A 220 -13.35 -5.26 20.43
CA THR A 220 -14.38 -5.66 21.40
C THR A 220 -15.74 -5.86 20.73
N ARG A 221 -16.14 -4.97 19.82
CA ARG A 221 -17.38 -5.13 19.03
C ARG A 221 -17.37 -6.44 18.23
N TYR A 222 -16.28 -6.73 17.55
CA TYR A 222 -16.12 -7.97 16.78
C TYR A 222 -16.26 -9.21 17.68
N GLN A 223 -15.62 -9.22 18.86
CA GLN A 223 -15.74 -10.30 19.84
C GLN A 223 -17.19 -10.50 20.31
N ASN A 224 -17.93 -9.39 20.46
CA ASN A 224 -19.35 -9.39 20.79
C ASN A 224 -20.28 -9.66 19.59
N LYS A 225 -19.73 -10.07 18.44
CA LYS A 225 -20.46 -10.35 17.19
C LYS A 225 -21.21 -9.15 16.62
N ILE A 226 -20.74 -7.94 16.93
CA ILE A 226 -21.20 -6.69 16.33
C ILE A 226 -20.23 -6.36 15.21
N PHE A 227 -20.64 -6.68 13.98
CA PHE A 227 -19.76 -6.59 12.81
C PHE A 227 -19.94 -5.30 12.02
N GLU A 228 -18.89 -4.96 11.29
CA GLU A 228 -18.79 -3.74 10.48
C GLU A 228 -19.24 -4.00 9.05
N LYS A 229 -19.74 -2.97 8.36
CA LYS A 229 -20.17 -3.08 6.96
C LYS A 229 -19.17 -2.37 6.06
N ILE A 230 -18.71 -3.05 5.01
CA ILE A 230 -17.69 -2.50 4.09
C ILE A 230 -18.07 -1.14 3.48
N LYS A 231 -19.36 -0.87 3.29
CA LYS A 231 -19.88 0.40 2.78
C LYS A 231 -19.51 1.62 3.64
N ASP A 232 -19.19 1.41 4.92
CA ASP A 232 -18.87 2.48 5.86
C ASP A 232 -17.35 2.77 5.93
N TYR A 233 -16.54 2.02 5.18
CA TYR A 233 -15.08 2.06 5.22
C TYR A 233 -14.46 2.55 3.90
N ASN A 234 -13.34 3.27 4.03
CA ASN A 234 -12.47 3.53 2.89
C ASN A 234 -11.56 2.32 2.67
N ILE A 235 -11.51 1.82 1.45
CA ILE A 235 -10.84 0.57 1.13
C ILE A 235 -9.83 0.73 0.01
N ILE A 236 -8.82 -0.15 0.04
CA ILE A 236 -7.76 -0.22 -0.96
C ILE A 236 -7.65 -1.67 -1.41
N PRO A 237 -8.42 -2.13 -2.41
CA PRO A 237 -8.17 -3.42 -3.00
C PRO A 237 -6.95 -3.34 -3.93
N GLY A 238 -5.96 -4.19 -3.65
CA GLY A 238 -4.72 -4.31 -4.42
C GLY A 238 -4.69 -5.57 -5.28
N SER A 239 -4.20 -5.44 -6.50
CA SER A 239 -3.97 -6.56 -7.42
C SER A 239 -2.56 -6.48 -7.99
N THR A 240 -1.82 -7.60 -7.91
CA THR A 240 -0.51 -7.73 -8.55
C THR A 240 -0.47 -8.94 -9.48
N ILE A 241 -0.06 -8.75 -10.74
CA ILE A 241 0.11 -9.83 -11.71
C ILE A 241 1.58 -9.91 -12.13
N PHE A 242 2.16 -11.11 -12.03
CA PHE A 242 3.52 -11.39 -12.48
C PHE A 242 3.52 -12.03 -13.87
N LEU A 243 4.32 -11.52 -14.80
CA LEU A 243 4.40 -11.99 -16.19
C LEU A 243 5.44 -13.09 -16.43
N ASP A 244 5.95 -13.69 -15.36
CA ASP A 244 6.89 -14.83 -15.39
C ASP A 244 8.12 -14.58 -16.31
N GLY A 245 8.65 -13.35 -16.30
CA GLY A 245 9.86 -12.96 -17.04
C GLY A 245 9.62 -12.42 -18.44
N ASN A 246 8.48 -12.73 -19.06
CA ASN A 246 8.14 -12.28 -20.42
C ASN A 246 7.34 -10.97 -20.34
N TRP A 247 8.00 -9.85 -20.63
CA TRP A 247 7.29 -8.56 -20.61
C TRP A 247 6.31 -8.47 -21.77
N ILE A 248 5.02 -8.50 -21.43
CA ILE A 248 3.90 -8.20 -22.32
C ILE A 248 3.26 -6.96 -21.75
N LYS A 249 3.38 -5.83 -22.47
CA LYS A 249 2.85 -4.55 -22.01
C LYS A 249 1.34 -4.68 -21.77
N PRO A 250 0.83 -4.36 -20.56
CA PRO A 250 -0.59 -4.43 -20.28
C PRO A 250 -1.39 -3.45 -21.12
N ASP A 251 -2.58 -3.88 -21.55
CA ASP A 251 -3.57 -2.96 -22.11
C ASP A 251 -4.30 -2.24 -20.97
N ASN A 252 -3.73 -1.10 -20.57
CA ASN A 252 -4.27 -0.27 -19.50
C ASN A 252 -5.68 0.29 -19.82
N GLY A 253 -6.08 0.37 -21.10
CA GLY A 253 -7.43 0.76 -21.47
C GLY A 253 -8.46 -0.32 -21.15
N VAL A 254 -8.13 -1.58 -21.44
CA VAL A 254 -8.97 -2.74 -21.09
C VAL A 254 -9.07 -2.88 -19.57
N ILE A 255 -7.94 -2.83 -18.86
CA ILE A 255 -7.92 -2.93 -17.39
C ILE A 255 -8.75 -1.79 -16.77
N GLU A 256 -8.61 -0.56 -17.25
CA GLU A 256 -9.40 0.58 -16.78
C GLU A 256 -10.91 0.33 -16.94
N SER A 257 -11.33 -0.14 -18.12
CA SER A 257 -12.75 -0.41 -18.40
C SER A 257 -13.30 -1.50 -17.46
N GLU A 258 -12.61 -2.64 -17.35
CA GLU A 258 -13.05 -3.74 -16.50
C GLU A 258 -13.16 -3.35 -15.02
N ILE A 259 -12.19 -2.58 -14.53
CA ILE A 259 -12.19 -2.12 -13.14
C ILE A 259 -13.30 -1.11 -12.89
N LYS A 260 -13.56 -0.18 -13.82
CA LYS A 260 -14.71 0.74 -13.70
C LYS A 260 -16.04 -0.01 -13.62
N ASP A 261 -16.23 -1.01 -14.49
CA ASP A 261 -17.43 -1.84 -14.50
C ASP A 261 -17.57 -2.66 -13.21
N LEU A 262 -16.46 -3.11 -12.64
CA LEU A 262 -16.44 -3.80 -11.35
C LEU A 262 -16.82 -2.85 -10.21
N ILE A 263 -16.18 -1.69 -10.11
CA ILE A 263 -16.40 -0.71 -9.03
C ILE A 263 -17.86 -0.29 -8.92
N ASN A 264 -18.56 -0.14 -10.06
CA ASN A 264 -19.99 0.21 -10.09
C ASN A 264 -20.90 -0.82 -9.39
N LYS A 265 -20.39 -2.01 -9.08
CA LYS A 265 -21.13 -3.11 -8.42
C LYS A 265 -20.72 -3.29 -6.96
N LEU A 266 -19.75 -2.51 -6.46
CA LEU A 266 -19.20 -2.66 -5.11
C LEU A 266 -19.79 -1.61 -4.15
N GLU A 267 -19.77 -1.92 -2.85
CA GLU A 267 -20.17 -1.01 -1.79
C GLU A 267 -18.94 -0.57 -1.00
N PHE A 268 -18.76 0.74 -0.82
CA PHE A 268 -17.63 1.32 -0.09
C PHE A 268 -17.95 2.79 0.26
N LYS A 269 -17.21 3.35 1.22
CA LYS A 269 -17.26 4.80 1.49
C LYS A 269 -16.40 5.56 0.49
N LYS A 270 -15.15 5.12 0.32
CA LYS A 270 -14.21 5.52 -0.74
C LYS A 270 -13.38 4.32 -1.16
N ILE A 271 -12.89 4.33 -2.39
CA ILE A 271 -12.08 3.25 -2.95
C ILE A 271 -10.85 3.79 -3.68
N LYS A 272 -9.70 3.16 -3.41
CA LYS A 272 -8.47 3.35 -4.19
C LYS A 272 -8.00 2.00 -4.70
N VAL A 273 -8.21 1.74 -5.98
CA VAL A 273 -7.82 0.47 -6.59
C VAL A 273 -6.40 0.57 -7.12
N ILE A 274 -5.55 -0.41 -6.79
CA ILE A 274 -4.17 -0.46 -7.30
C ILE A 274 -3.98 -1.74 -8.10
N CYS A 275 -3.66 -1.60 -9.38
CA CYS A 275 -3.34 -2.69 -10.29
C CYS A 275 -1.86 -2.59 -10.68
N LEU A 276 -1.09 -3.58 -10.28
CA LEU A 276 0.36 -3.64 -10.48
C LEU A 276 0.69 -4.80 -11.42
N THR A 277 1.20 -4.52 -12.61
CA THR A 277 1.79 -5.58 -13.45
C THR A 277 3.31 -5.57 -13.31
N LYS A 278 3.91 -6.73 -13.10
CA LYS A 278 5.36 -6.87 -12.88
C LYS A 278 5.94 -7.97 -13.76
N LYS A 279 7.08 -7.69 -14.38
CA LYS A 279 7.75 -8.64 -15.29
C LYS A 279 8.08 -9.97 -14.60
N SER A 280 8.81 -9.92 -13.50
CA SER A 280 9.19 -11.11 -12.73
C SER A 280 9.36 -10.78 -11.25
N ILE A 281 9.18 -11.78 -10.39
CA ILE A 281 9.61 -11.74 -8.99
C ILE A 281 11.13 -11.56 -8.87
N ASP A 282 11.90 -12.04 -9.86
CA ASP A 282 13.37 -12.04 -9.83
C ASP A 282 13.95 -10.64 -9.67
N LEU A 283 13.31 -9.60 -10.24
CA LEU A 283 13.79 -8.23 -10.07
C LEU A 283 13.88 -7.84 -8.58
N PHE A 284 12.95 -8.33 -7.73
CA PHE A 284 13.01 -8.04 -6.31
C PHE A 284 14.11 -8.86 -5.61
N TRP A 285 14.34 -10.10 -6.05
CA TRP A 285 15.47 -10.90 -5.60
C TRP A 285 16.82 -10.26 -5.96
N ASP A 286 16.94 -9.73 -7.17
CA ASP A 286 18.15 -9.03 -7.62
C ASP A 286 18.42 -7.81 -6.72
N TYR A 287 17.39 -7.02 -6.39
CA TYR A 287 17.47 -5.92 -5.43
C TYR A 287 17.88 -6.36 -4.01
N LEU A 288 17.42 -7.52 -3.54
CA LEU A 288 17.81 -8.06 -2.23
C LEU A 288 19.24 -8.60 -2.23
N ASN A 289 19.81 -8.91 -3.40
CA ASN A 289 21.16 -9.44 -3.57
C ASN A 289 22.19 -8.36 -3.92
N SER A 290 21.75 -7.13 -4.23
CA SER A 290 22.61 -5.97 -4.52
C SER A 290 23.12 -5.28 -3.27
#